data_AF-A0A9E4PZ07-F1
#
_entry.id   AF-A0A9E4PZ07-F1
#
_cell.length_a   1.000
_cell.length_b   1.000
_cell.length_c   1.000
_cell.angle_alpha   90.00
_cell.angle_beta   90.00
_cell.angle_gamma   90.00
#
_symmetry.space_group_name_H-M   'P 1'
#
loop_
_entity.id
_entity.type
_entity.pdbx_description
1 polymer ?
#
loop_
_entity_poly.entity_id
_entity_poly.type
_entity_poly.pdbx_seq_one_letter_code
_entity_poly.pdbx_strand_id
1 'polypeptide(L)'
;PPPVQKGGPEILIGGGTPQAIARAGRLADGFLASGTNPEAVAASYQMAVDAWDAAGKPGKPRLAAVCSYALGPNAAGVVGDYIRHYYSFLGPVADQMAQNAVSSTEAVTGMIHDLEGIGMDELVFLPTAAEMGQLDRLADIIG
;
A
#
# COMPACT_ATOMS: atom_id res chain seq x y z
N PRO A 1 4.18 21.52 -22.23
CA PRO A 1 4.53 20.51 -23.27
C PRO A 1 3.54 19.35 -23.19
N PRO A 2 3.22 18.64 -24.29
CA PRO A 2 2.38 17.43 -24.23
C PRO A 2 3.11 16.26 -23.54
N PRO A 3 2.38 15.26 -22.99
CA PRO A 3 3.00 14.05 -22.45
C PRO A 3 3.86 13.33 -23.50
N VAL A 4 5.06 12.91 -23.11
CA VAL A 4 5.99 12.17 -23.99
C VAL A 4 5.55 10.74 -24.29
N GLN A 5 4.75 10.14 -23.40
CA GLN A 5 4.24 8.77 -23.55
C GLN A 5 2.83 8.76 -24.15
N LYS A 6 2.58 7.81 -25.06
CA LYS A 6 1.27 7.60 -25.68
C LYS A 6 0.28 7.13 -24.61
N GLY A 7 -0.86 7.81 -24.50
CA GLY A 7 -1.87 7.54 -23.47
C GLY A 7 -1.68 8.34 -22.18
N GLY A 8 -0.55 9.04 -22.02
CA GLY A 8 -0.23 9.75 -20.77
C GLY A 8 0.33 8.82 -19.69
N PRO A 9 0.66 9.37 -18.51
CA PRO A 9 1.14 8.57 -17.38
C PRO A 9 0.09 7.59 -16.91
N GLU A 10 0.57 6.45 -16.41
CA GLU A 10 -0.25 5.51 -15.66
C GLU A 10 -0.90 6.22 -14.47
N ILE A 11 -2.21 6.02 -14.30
CA ILE A 11 -2.97 6.60 -13.21
C ILE A 11 -3.46 5.47 -12.29
N LEU A 12 -3.02 5.50 -11.03
CA LEU A 12 -3.57 4.67 -9.97
C LEU A 12 -4.55 5.49 -9.13
N ILE A 13 -5.72 4.93 -8.85
CA ILE A 13 -6.71 5.55 -7.95
C ILE A 13 -6.84 4.68 -6.70
N GLY A 14 -6.78 5.30 -5.53
CA GLY A 14 -7.07 4.66 -4.26
C GLY A 14 -8.40 5.06 -3.65
N GLY A 15 -8.70 4.48 -2.49
CA GLY A 15 -9.88 4.79 -1.69
C GLY A 15 -10.45 3.57 -1.00
N GLY A 16 -11.10 3.78 0.15
CA GLY A 16 -11.67 2.71 0.97
C GLY A 16 -13.17 2.46 0.78
N THR A 17 -13.87 3.25 -0.06
CA THR A 17 -15.31 3.06 -0.29
C THR A 17 -15.58 2.26 -1.56
N PRO A 18 -16.68 1.47 -1.61
CA PRO A 18 -17.05 0.72 -2.81
C PRO A 18 -17.09 1.57 -4.08
N GLN A 19 -17.58 2.82 -3.98
CA GLN A 19 -17.68 3.74 -5.11
C GLN A 19 -16.31 4.26 -5.57
N ALA A 20 -15.36 4.45 -4.65
CA ALA A 20 -14.00 4.84 -5.00
C ALA A 20 -13.24 3.68 -5.65
N ILE A 21 -13.39 2.47 -5.12
CA ILE A 21 -12.78 1.25 -5.67
C ILE A 21 -13.33 0.96 -7.07
N ALA A 22 -14.65 1.01 -7.27
CA ALA A 22 -15.26 0.84 -8.58
C ALA A 22 -14.84 1.94 -9.58
N ARG A 23 -14.54 3.15 -9.09
CA ARG A 23 -13.98 4.23 -9.93
C ARG A 23 -12.58 3.88 -10.41
N ALA A 24 -11.74 3.29 -9.56
CA ALA A 24 -10.41 2.83 -9.94
C ALA A 24 -10.51 1.80 -11.08
N GLY A 25 -11.31 0.75 -10.91
CA GLY A 25 -11.49 -0.27 -11.97
C GLY A 25 -12.00 0.30 -13.30
N ARG A 26 -12.94 1.25 -13.26
CA ARG A 26 -13.55 1.81 -14.47
C ARG A 26 -12.67 2.85 -15.20
N LEU A 27 -11.90 3.65 -14.47
CA LEU A 27 -11.25 4.85 -15.03
C LEU A 27 -9.72 4.84 -14.95
N ALA A 28 -9.14 4.16 -13.96
CA ALA A 28 -7.71 4.18 -13.68
C ALA A 28 -7.00 3.00 -14.34
N ASP A 29 -5.68 3.02 -14.45
CA ASP A 29 -4.86 1.89 -14.91
C ASP A 29 -4.60 0.87 -13.79
N GLY A 30 -4.89 1.24 -12.55
CA GLY A 30 -4.85 0.33 -11.42
C GLY A 30 -5.43 0.89 -10.13
N PHE A 31 -5.39 0.05 -9.11
CA PHE A 31 -5.93 0.31 -7.79
C PHE A 31 -4.81 0.46 -6.76
N LEU A 32 -4.83 1.58 -6.04
CA LEU A 32 -3.97 1.81 -4.88
C LEU A 32 -4.73 1.45 -3.61
N ALA A 33 -4.39 0.32 -2.99
CA ALA A 33 -5.08 -0.18 -1.82
C ALA A 33 -4.95 0.77 -0.61
N SER A 34 -6.01 0.87 0.18
CA SER A 34 -6.08 1.78 1.35
C SER A 34 -5.30 1.28 2.58
N GLY A 35 -4.54 0.20 2.44
CA GLY A 35 -3.78 -0.44 3.52
C GLY A 35 -3.11 -1.73 3.03
N THR A 36 -2.57 -2.50 3.98
CA THR A 36 -1.71 -3.66 3.70
C THR A 36 -2.18 -4.96 4.36
N ASN A 37 -3.37 -4.99 4.97
CA ASN A 37 -3.96 -6.23 5.46
C ASN A 37 -4.34 -7.13 4.26
N PRO A 38 -3.76 -8.33 4.09
CA PRO A 38 -3.92 -9.11 2.86
C PRO A 38 -5.37 -9.44 2.49
N GLU A 39 -6.19 -9.84 3.47
CA GLU A 39 -7.60 -10.17 3.23
C GLU A 39 -8.41 -8.96 2.76
N ALA A 40 -8.23 -7.82 3.43
CA ALA A 40 -8.91 -6.58 3.08
C ALA A 40 -8.46 -6.03 1.71
N VAL A 41 -7.17 -6.16 1.39
CA VAL A 41 -6.61 -5.79 0.09
C VAL A 41 -7.19 -6.68 -1.00
N ALA A 42 -7.19 -8.00 -0.81
CA ALA A 42 -7.73 -8.95 -1.79
C ALA A 42 -9.21 -8.67 -2.09
N ALA A 43 -10.03 -8.45 -1.04
CA ALA A 43 -11.44 -8.12 -1.20
C ALA A 43 -11.65 -6.81 -1.99
N SER A 44 -10.89 -5.77 -1.67
CA SER A 44 -10.98 -4.47 -2.36
C SER A 44 -10.48 -4.56 -3.80
N TYR A 45 -9.41 -5.33 -4.04
CA TYR A 45 -8.87 -5.51 -5.37
C TYR A 45 -9.84 -6.29 -6.27
N GLN A 46 -10.51 -7.33 -5.75
CA GLN A 46 -11.53 -8.05 -6.51
C GLN A 46 -12.65 -7.11 -6.99
N MET A 47 -13.09 -6.17 -6.15
CA MET A 47 -14.09 -5.17 -6.56
C MET A 47 -13.57 -4.23 -7.67
N ALA A 48 -12.28 -3.90 -7.68
CA ALA A 48 -11.66 -3.13 -8.75
C ALA A 48 -11.58 -3.94 -10.05
N VAL A 49 -11.24 -5.23 -9.97
CA VAL A 49 -11.25 -6.18 -11.10
C VAL A 49 -12.66 -6.31 -11.68
N ASP A 50 -13.69 -6.50 -10.85
CA ASP A 50 -15.08 -6.62 -11.31
C ASP A 50 -15.52 -5.35 -12.07
N ALA A 51 -15.14 -4.17 -11.57
CA ALA A 51 -15.44 -2.90 -12.23
C ALA A 51 -14.62 -2.67 -13.51
N TRP A 52 -13.39 -3.21 -13.58
CA TRP A 52 -12.54 -3.19 -14.77
C TRP A 52 -13.14 -4.05 -15.89
N ASP A 53 -13.54 -5.28 -15.55
CA ASP A 53 -14.16 -6.23 -16.48
C ASP A 53 -15.51 -5.71 -16.97
N ALA A 54 -16.35 -5.16 -16.07
CA ALA A 54 -17.62 -4.55 -16.45
C ALA A 54 -17.46 -3.32 -17.37
N ALA A 55 -16.32 -2.63 -17.30
CA ALA A 55 -15.97 -1.54 -18.21
C ALA A 55 -15.40 -2.03 -19.54
N GLY A 56 -15.21 -3.34 -19.73
CA GLY A 56 -14.67 -3.94 -20.94
C GLY A 56 -13.19 -3.62 -21.17
N LYS A 57 -12.45 -3.31 -20.10
CA LYS A 57 -11.02 -2.99 -20.21
C LYS A 57 -10.21 -4.27 -20.41
N PRO A 58 -9.18 -4.27 -21.26
CA PRO A 58 -8.34 -5.44 -21.48
C PRO A 58 -7.43 -5.70 -20.27
N GLY A 59 -7.04 -6.96 -20.04
CA GLY A 59 -6.10 -7.32 -18.99
C GLY A 59 -6.69 -7.21 -17.58
N LYS A 60 -5.87 -6.81 -16.61
CA LYS A 60 -6.25 -6.59 -15.21
C LYS A 60 -5.74 -5.22 -14.73
N PRO A 61 -6.41 -4.57 -13.75
CA PRO A 61 -5.86 -3.38 -13.11
C PRO A 61 -4.53 -3.72 -12.42
N ARG A 62 -3.57 -2.81 -12.43
CA ARG A 62 -2.39 -2.90 -11.57
C ARG A 62 -2.80 -2.83 -10.10
N LEU A 63 -2.23 -3.67 -9.24
CA LEU A 63 -2.43 -3.61 -7.78
C LEU A 63 -1.18 -3.03 -7.11
N ALA A 64 -1.35 -1.91 -6.41
CA ALA A 64 -0.29 -1.32 -5.60
C ALA A 64 -0.77 -0.99 -4.18
N ALA A 65 0.16 -0.92 -3.23
CA ALA A 65 -0.11 -0.46 -1.87
C ALA A 65 1.06 0.35 -1.30
N VAL A 66 0.80 1.03 -0.18
CA VAL A 66 1.80 1.81 0.55
C VAL A 66 1.85 1.32 1.99
N CYS A 67 3.05 1.11 2.51
CA CYS A 67 3.30 0.68 3.87
C CYS A 67 4.22 1.65 4.61
N SER A 68 3.80 2.11 5.79
CA SER A 68 4.69 2.84 6.71
C SER A 68 5.53 1.84 7.51
N TYR A 69 6.84 2.07 7.60
CA TYR A 69 7.74 1.16 8.31
C TYR A 69 8.80 1.90 9.13
N ALA A 70 9.44 1.18 10.05
CA ALA A 70 10.71 1.54 10.65
C ALA A 70 11.53 0.26 10.90
N LEU A 71 12.86 0.37 10.92
CA LEU A 71 13.79 -0.73 11.20
C LEU A 71 14.90 -0.26 12.13
N GLY A 72 15.44 -1.19 12.92
CA GLY A 72 16.52 -0.93 13.88
C GLY A 72 16.02 -0.77 15.33
N PRO A 73 16.86 -0.21 16.21
CA PRO A 73 16.53 -0.09 17.63
C PRO A 73 15.23 0.68 17.86
N ASN A 74 14.33 0.13 18.67
CA ASN A 74 13.03 0.73 19.00
C ASN A 74 12.13 1.02 17.78
N ALA A 75 12.29 0.28 16.67
CA ALA A 75 11.49 0.46 15.45
C ALA A 75 9.99 0.51 15.70
N ALA A 76 9.46 -0.41 16.53
CA ALA A 76 8.03 -0.47 16.87
C ALA A 76 7.53 0.81 17.55
N GLY A 77 8.35 1.42 18.43
CA GLY A 77 8.05 2.71 19.03
C GLY A 77 8.05 3.82 18.00
N VAL A 78 9.08 3.88 17.15
CA VAL A 78 9.23 4.92 16.11
C VAL A 78 8.05 4.94 15.14
N VAL A 79 7.72 3.80 14.53
CA VAL A 79 6.60 3.72 13.58
C VAL A 79 5.26 3.91 14.30
N GLY A 80 5.14 3.40 15.53
CA GLY A 80 3.91 3.51 16.33
C GLY A 80 3.60 4.95 16.71
N ASP A 81 4.60 5.71 17.14
CA ASP A 81 4.45 7.14 17.47
C ASP A 81 4.10 7.96 16.24
N TYR A 82 4.73 7.68 15.10
CA TYR A 82 4.36 8.28 13.82
C TYR A 82 2.90 8.03 13.47
N ILE A 83 2.45 6.77 13.54
CA ILE A 83 1.06 6.38 13.21
C ILE A 83 0.08 7.07 14.15
N ARG A 84 0.31 7.04 15.46
CA ARG A 84 -0.57 7.69 16.45
C ARG A 84 -0.68 9.19 16.22
N HIS A 85 0.44 9.83 15.87
CA HIS A 85 0.45 11.27 15.58
C HIS A 85 -0.30 11.58 14.27
N TYR A 86 0.11 10.96 13.17
CA TYR A 86 -0.44 11.21 11.83
C TYR A 86 -1.93 10.84 11.71
N TYR A 87 -2.32 9.71 12.31
CA TYR A 87 -3.70 9.20 12.31
C TYR A 87 -4.49 9.54 13.57
N SER A 88 -4.06 10.54 14.35
CA SER A 88 -4.74 10.94 15.61
C SER A 88 -6.24 11.21 15.46
N PHE A 89 -6.68 11.65 14.27
CA PHE A 89 -8.08 11.86 13.92
C PHE A 89 -8.94 10.57 13.89
N LEU A 90 -8.32 9.39 13.86
CA LEU A 90 -8.99 8.09 13.90
C LEU A 90 -9.22 7.57 15.33
N GLY A 91 -8.71 8.27 16.36
CA GLY A 91 -8.89 7.88 17.75
C GLY A 91 -8.33 6.48 18.04
N PRO A 92 -9.09 5.57 18.69
CA PRO A 92 -8.60 4.25 19.08
C PRO A 92 -8.09 3.37 17.92
N VAL A 93 -8.55 3.62 16.70
CA VAL A 93 -8.08 2.88 15.51
C VAL A 93 -6.59 3.16 15.24
N ALA A 94 -6.10 4.36 15.56
CA ALA A 94 -4.69 4.70 15.40
C ALA A 94 -3.78 3.84 16.30
N ASP A 95 -4.24 3.49 17.51
CA ASP A 95 -3.50 2.59 18.39
C ASP A 95 -3.44 1.16 17.84
N GLN A 96 -4.54 0.68 17.26
CA GLN A 96 -4.56 -0.62 16.60
C GLN A 96 -3.65 -0.64 15.36
N MET A 97 -3.63 0.44 14.57
CA MET A 97 -2.70 0.58 13.44
C MET A 97 -1.25 0.57 13.92
N ALA A 98 -0.94 1.30 15.00
CA ALA A 98 0.40 1.38 15.57
C ALA A 98 0.89 0.02 16.10
N GLN A 99 -0.01 -0.82 16.65
CA GLN A 99 0.32 -2.16 17.11
C GLN A 99 0.64 -3.14 15.97
N ASN A 100 0.07 -2.93 14.79
CA ASN A 100 0.27 -3.78 13.61
C ASN A 100 1.32 -3.20 12.65
N ALA A 101 2.12 -2.22 13.11
CA ALA A 101 3.04 -1.50 12.27
C ALA A 101 4.28 -2.33 11.92
N VAL A 102 4.72 -2.20 10.66
CA VAL A 102 5.87 -2.94 10.14
C VAL A 102 7.16 -2.41 10.78
N SER A 103 7.75 -3.23 11.64
CA SER A 103 8.84 -2.81 12.52
C SER A 103 9.98 -3.83 12.70
N SER A 104 9.98 -4.92 11.92
CA SER A 104 11.04 -5.93 11.94
C SER A 104 11.28 -6.51 10.56
N THR A 105 12.41 -7.22 10.40
CA THR A 105 12.74 -7.95 9.19
C THR A 105 11.67 -8.97 8.83
N GLU A 106 11.19 -9.74 9.82
CA GLU A 106 10.15 -10.75 9.64
C GLU A 106 8.82 -10.13 9.23
N ALA A 107 8.48 -8.96 9.78
CA ALA A 107 7.26 -8.25 9.40
C ALA A 107 7.33 -7.72 7.95
N VAL A 108 8.49 -7.24 7.51
CA VAL A 108 8.71 -6.80 6.12
C VAL A 108 8.59 -7.98 5.16
N THR A 109 9.32 -9.07 5.40
CA THR A 109 9.33 -10.22 4.49
C THR A 109 7.98 -10.95 4.46
N GLY A 110 7.34 -11.10 5.61
CA GLY A 110 5.99 -11.67 5.70
C GLY A 110 4.96 -10.84 4.93
N MET A 111 4.98 -9.52 5.09
CA MET A 111 4.06 -8.63 4.38
C MET A 111 4.27 -8.69 2.85
N ILE A 112 5.52 -8.71 2.38
CA ILE A 112 5.81 -8.84 0.95
C ILE A 112 5.23 -10.15 0.44
N HIS A 113 5.56 -11.28 1.07
CA HIS A 113 5.08 -12.60 0.66
C HIS A 113 3.54 -12.68 0.63
N ASP A 114 2.86 -12.19 1.67
CA ASP A 114 1.41 -12.28 1.76
C ASP A 114 0.71 -11.41 0.71
N LEU A 115 1.27 -10.23 0.41
CA LEU A 115 0.73 -9.34 -0.62
C LEU A 115 1.05 -9.82 -2.04
N GLU A 116 2.24 -10.39 -2.27
CA GLU A 116 2.57 -11.07 -3.52
C GLU A 116 1.60 -12.23 -3.78
N GLY A 117 1.24 -12.99 -2.74
CA GLY A 117 0.30 -14.10 -2.81
C GLY A 117 -1.11 -13.71 -3.29
N ILE A 118 -1.50 -12.44 -3.16
CA ILE A 118 -2.78 -11.90 -3.67
C ILE A 118 -2.61 -11.13 -4.98
N GLY A 119 -1.43 -11.17 -5.59
CA GLY A 119 -1.14 -10.56 -6.89
C GLY A 119 -0.77 -9.08 -6.83
N MET A 120 -0.20 -8.61 -5.71
CA MET A 120 0.39 -7.27 -5.60
C MET A 120 1.49 -7.07 -6.65
N ASP A 121 1.37 -6.02 -7.47
CA ASP A 121 2.37 -5.69 -8.48
C ASP A 121 3.42 -4.69 -7.93
N GLU A 122 3.08 -3.87 -6.92
CA GLU A 122 4.02 -2.96 -6.26
C GLU A 122 3.66 -2.66 -4.80
N LEU A 123 4.63 -2.78 -3.90
CA LEU A 123 4.53 -2.32 -2.52
C LEU A 123 5.53 -1.19 -2.25
N VAL A 124 5.02 0.01 -1.97
CA VAL A 124 5.84 1.18 -1.68
C VAL A 124 6.07 1.30 -0.18
N PHE A 125 7.33 1.27 0.24
CA PHE A 125 7.72 1.45 1.64
C PHE A 125 8.03 2.91 1.95
N LEU A 126 7.36 3.46 2.96
CA LEU A 126 7.58 4.82 3.48
C LEU A 126 8.28 4.75 4.85
N PRO A 127 9.55 5.17 4.95
CA PRO A 127 10.23 5.21 6.23
C PRO A 127 9.59 6.27 7.12
N THR A 128 9.33 5.91 8.37
CA THR A 128 8.75 6.81 9.38
C THR A 128 9.81 7.45 10.29
N ALA A 129 11.08 7.06 10.12
CA ALA A 129 12.22 7.71 10.74
C ALA A 129 12.92 8.65 9.74
N ALA A 130 13.48 9.75 10.23
CA ALA A 130 14.26 10.70 9.42
C ALA A 130 15.68 10.21 9.09
N GLU A 131 16.11 9.10 9.69
CA GLU A 131 17.44 8.52 9.48
C GLU A 131 17.53 7.86 8.09
N MET A 132 18.51 8.27 7.28
CA MET A 132 18.73 7.70 5.94
C MET A 132 19.02 6.19 5.95
N GLY A 133 19.57 5.67 7.05
CA GLY A 133 19.86 4.24 7.21
C GLY A 133 18.63 3.34 7.17
N GLN A 134 17.41 3.88 7.21
CA GLN A 134 16.19 3.11 6.97
C GLN A 134 16.15 2.50 5.57
N LEU A 135 16.70 3.20 4.57
CA LEU A 135 16.74 2.74 3.19
C LEU A 135 17.73 1.57 3.04
N ASP A 136 18.92 1.71 3.62
CA ASP A 136 19.95 0.66 3.59
C ASP A 136 19.45 -0.60 4.32
N ARG A 137 18.83 -0.45 5.50
CA ARG A 137 18.26 -1.58 6.24
C ARG A 137 17.15 -2.29 5.48
N LEU A 138 16.31 -1.55 4.75
CA LEU A 138 15.27 -2.15 3.92
C LEU A 138 15.90 -2.88 2.72
N ALA A 139 16.89 -2.26 2.07
CA ALA A 139 17.63 -2.85 0.96
C ALA A 139 18.31 -4.17 1.36
N ASP A 140 18.92 -4.24 2.55
CA ASP A 140 19.55 -5.45 3.08
C ASP A 140 18.56 -6.60 3.31
N ILE A 141 17.26 -6.31 3.50
CA ILE A 141 16.22 -7.32 3.69
C ILE A 141 15.70 -7.85 2.35
N ILE A 142 15.54 -6.96 1.36
CA ILE A 142 14.93 -7.29 0.06
C ILE A 142 15.93 -7.73 -1.02
N GLY A 143 17.23 -7.57 -0.75
CA GLY A 143 18.35 -7.78 -1.67
C GLY A 143 18.53 -9.20 -2.18
#